data_AF-A0A7H1KN93-F1
#
_entry.id   AF-A0A7H1KN93-F1
#
_cell.length_a   1.000
_cell.length_b   1.000
_cell.length_c   1.000
_cell.angle_alpha   90.00
_cell.angle_beta   90.00
_cell.angle_gamma   90.00
#
_symmetry.space_group_name_H-M   'P 1'
#
loop_
_entity.id
_entity.type
_entity.pdbx_description
1 polymer ?
#
loop_
_entity_poly.entity_id
_entity_poly.type
_entity_poly.pdbx_seq_one_letter_code
_entity_poly.pdbx_strand_id
1 'polypeptide(L)'
;QEILNQIGELIRILSSAVRLMEVIREELEVIRAEYGDVRRTEILDARLDLTLGDMIPEEERVVTISHGGYAKTQPLAAYQAQRRG
;
A
#
# COMPACT_ATOMS: atom_id res chain seq x y z
N GLN A 1 31.48 11.99 47.66
CA GLN A 1 30.02 11.76 47.82
C GLN A 1 29.35 11.28 46.53
N GLU A 2 29.79 11.72 45.35
CA GLU A 2 29.22 11.37 44.03
C GLU A 2 29.00 9.87 43.76
N ILE A 3 30.01 9.04 44.05
CA ILE A 3 29.93 7.58 43.85
C ILE A 3 28.82 6.96 44.70
N LEU A 4 28.67 7.40 45.95
CA LEU A 4 27.61 6.89 46.83
C LEU A 4 26.21 7.28 46.31
N ASN A 5 26.08 8.47 45.72
CA ASN A 5 24.84 8.91 45.11
C ASN A 5 24.51 8.10 43.85
N GLN A 6 25.51 7.83 42.99
CA GLN A 6 25.33 6.96 41.81
C GLN A 6 24.93 5.54 42.20
N ILE A 7 25.57 4.95 43.21
CA ILE A 7 25.21 3.62 43.71
C ILE A 7 23.75 3.62 44.20
N GLY A 8 23.34 4.64 44.96
CA GLY A 8 21.97 4.78 45.43
C GLY A 8 20.94 4.85 44.30
N GLU A 9 21.23 5.64 43.25
CA GLU A 9 20.35 5.77 42.09
C GLU A 9 20.27 4.46 41.28
N LEU A 10 21.38 3.78 41.07
CA LEU A 10 21.41 2.48 40.37
C LEU A 10 20.60 1.42 41.14
N ILE A 11 20.73 1.36 42.46
CA ILE A 11 19.92 0.47 43.30
C ILE A 11 18.44 0.83 43.21
N ARG A 12 18.09 2.11 43.14
CA ARG A 12 16.70 2.56 42.98
C ARG A 12 16.11 2.12 41.64
N ILE A 13 16.88 2.21 40.56
CA ILE A 13 16.48 1.72 39.24
C ILE A 13 16.27 0.21 39.27
N LEU A 14 17.21 -0.54 39.87
CA LEU A 14 17.14 -2.02 39.92
C LEU A 14 16.01 -2.54 40.81
N SER A 15 15.61 -1.80 41.84
CA SER A 15 14.57 -2.24 42.79
C SER A 15 13.15 -1.85 42.40
N SER A 16 12.96 -0.91 41.46
CA SER A 16 11.66 -0.42 41.03
C SER A 16 11.44 -0.61 39.53
N ALA A 17 10.54 -1.52 39.17
CA ALA A 17 10.14 -1.73 37.78
C ALA A 17 9.56 -0.46 37.13
N VAL A 18 8.88 0.39 37.91
CA VAL A 18 8.35 1.67 37.43
C VAL A 18 9.49 2.59 37.01
N ARG A 19 10.52 2.73 37.87
CA ARG A 19 11.67 3.59 37.57
C ARG A 19 12.46 3.07 36.38
N LEU A 20 12.64 1.76 36.27
CA LEU A 20 13.27 1.15 35.10
C LEU A 20 12.53 1.50 33.80
N MET A 21 11.20 1.42 33.80
CA MET A 21 10.38 1.77 32.62
C MET A 21 10.42 3.25 32.27
N GLU A 22 10.54 4.14 33.26
CA GLU A 22 10.77 5.58 33.02
C GLU A 22 12.09 5.81 32.29
N VAL A 23 13.19 5.23 32.80
CA VAL A 23 14.52 5.37 32.18
C VAL A 23 14.52 4.84 30.75
N ILE A 24 13.94 3.66 30.51
CA ILE A 24 13.84 3.09 29.16
C ILE A 24 13.05 4.01 28.22
N ARG A 25 11.94 4.61 28.69
CA ARG A 25 11.16 5.55 27.89
C ARG A 25 11.96 6.80 27.55
N GLU A 26 12.63 7.38 28.53
CA GLU A 26 13.48 8.56 28.36
C GLU A 26 14.56 8.28 27.30
N GLU A 27 15.24 7.13 27.38
CA GLU A 27 16.24 6.71 26.39
C GLU A 27 15.65 6.54 24.98
N LEU A 28 14.47 5.91 24.87
CA LEU A 28 13.79 5.75 23.57
C LEU A 28 13.34 7.08 22.96
N GLU A 29 12.92 8.04 23.79
CA GLU A 29 12.54 9.39 23.33
C GLU A 29 13.76 10.16 22.83
N VAL A 30 14.92 10.04 23.50
CA VAL A 30 16.19 10.61 23.04
C VAL A 30 16.61 10.00 21.70
N ILE A 31 16.58 8.66 21.57
CA ILE A 31 16.92 7.98 20.30
C ILE A 31 15.99 8.45 19.17
N ARG A 32 14.68 8.54 19.43
CA ARG A 32 13.72 9.03 18.45
C ARG A 32 14.00 10.48 18.03
N ALA A 33 14.45 11.33 18.97
CA ALA A 33 14.77 12.72 18.68
C ALA A 33 16.09 12.89 17.90
N GLU A 34 17.10 12.07 18.21
CA GLU A 34 18.41 12.12 17.54
C GLU A 34 18.41 11.47 16.16
N TYR A 35 17.66 10.37 15.98
CA TYR A 35 17.73 9.52 14.78
C TYR A 35 16.41 9.42 14.00
N GLY A 36 15.36 10.13 14.41
CA GLY A 36 14.08 10.10 13.72
C GLY A 36 14.15 10.78 12.35
N ASP A 37 13.66 10.10 11.31
CA ASP A 37 13.49 10.65 9.97
C ASP A 37 12.03 10.65 9.53
N VAL A 38 11.74 11.37 8.44
CA VAL A 38 10.40 11.40 7.87
C VAL A 38 10.11 10.12 7.10
N ARG A 39 8.87 9.62 7.18
CA ARG A 39 8.45 8.45 6.42
C ARG A 39 8.59 8.73 4.92
N ARG A 40 9.39 7.92 4.24
CA ARG A 40 9.67 8.06 2.80
C ARG A 40 8.57 7.55 1.88
N THR A 41 7.71 6.66 2.38
CA THR A 41 6.68 5.98 1.58
C THR A 41 5.28 6.38 2.02
N GLU A 42 4.38 6.50 1.06
CA GLU A 42 2.96 6.76 1.29
C GLU A 42 2.16 5.46 1.18
N ILE A 43 1.10 5.33 1.99
CA ILE A 43 0.12 4.26 1.84
C ILE A 43 -1.05 4.84 1.06
N LEU A 44 -1.16 4.48 -0.22
CA LEU A 44 -2.29 4.85 -1.06
C LEU A 44 -3.39 3.79 -0.90
N ASP A 45 -4.55 4.21 -0.38
CA ASP A 45 -5.73 3.36 -0.18
C ASP A 45 -6.46 3.08 -1.51
N ALA A 46 -6.30 3.99 -2.48
CA ALA A 46 -6.84 3.83 -3.83
C ALA A 46 -6.05 2.77 -4.61
N ARG A 47 -6.44 1.51 -4.48
CA ARG A 47 -6.35 0.58 -5.60
C ARG A 47 -7.35 1.09 -6.63
N LEU A 48 -6.99 1.16 -7.91
CA LEU A 48 -8.03 1.28 -8.95
C LEU A 48 -9.05 0.19 -8.64
N ASP A 49 -10.31 0.56 -8.39
CA ASP A 49 -11.43 -0.37 -8.32
C ASP A 49 -11.66 -0.92 -9.73
N LEU A 50 -10.70 -1.73 -10.19
CA LEU A 50 -10.79 -2.43 -11.46
C LEU A 50 -11.99 -3.36 -11.36
N THR A 51 -12.99 -3.06 -12.17
CA THR A 51 -14.11 -3.95 -12.36
C THR A 51 -13.66 -5.11 -13.24
N LEU A 52 -14.39 -6.23 -13.20
CA LEU A 52 -14.15 -7.34 -14.11
C LEU A 52 -14.19 -6.90 -15.59
N GLY A 53 -14.96 -5.86 -15.91
CA GLY A 53 -15.05 -5.28 -17.25
C GLY A 53 -13.75 -4.61 -17.71
N ASP A 54 -13.00 -3.98 -16.80
CA ASP A 54 -11.71 -3.35 -17.11
C ASP A 54 -10.61 -4.36 -17.41
N MET A 55 -10.85 -5.65 -17.11
CA MET A 55 -9.97 -6.76 -17.45
C MET A 55 -10.30 -7.41 -18.80
N ILE A 56 -11.39 -7.01 -19.46
CA ILE A 56 -11.77 -7.51 -20.78
C ILE A 56 -10.94 -6.76 -21.82
N PRO A 57 -10.12 -7.45 -22.63
CA PRO A 57 -9.33 -6.79 -23.67
C PRO A 57 -10.21 -6.03 -24.67
N GLU A 58 -9.80 -4.82 -25.03
CA GLU A 58 -10.45 -4.08 -26.10
C GLU A 58 -10.22 -4.77 -27.45
N GLU A 59 -11.28 -5.00 -28.20
CA GLU A 59 -11.24 -5.63 -29.51
C GLU A 59 -12.05 -4.85 -30.54
N GLU A 60 -11.44 -4.58 -31.69
CA GLU A 60 -12.17 -3.97 -32.81
C GLU A 60 -13.13 -4.98 -33.46
N ARG A 61 -14.43 -4.71 -33.31
CA ARG A 61 -15.52 -5.56 -33.81
C ARG A 61 -16.44 -4.78 -34.74
N VAL A 62 -17.02 -5.48 -35.73
CA VAL A 62 -18.07 -4.95 -36.61
C VAL A 62 -19.41 -5.51 -36.15
N VAL A 63 -20.37 -4.63 -35.88
CA VAL A 63 -21.78 -4.99 -35.62
C VAL A 63 -22.54 -4.95 -36.93
N THR A 64 -23.33 -5.98 -37.22
CA THR A 64 -24.19 -6.03 -38.40
C THR A 64 -25.61 -6.33 -37.99
N ILE A 65 -26.56 -5.51 -38.46
CA ILE A 65 -27.99 -5.67 -38.26
C ILE A 65 -28.63 -5.96 -39.61
N SER A 66 -29.35 -7.07 -39.72
CA SER A 66 -30.10 -7.41 -40.94
C SER A 66 -31.48 -6.74 -40.96
N HIS A 67 -32.08 -6.64 -42.15
CA HIS A 67 -33.45 -6.13 -42.29
C HIS A 67 -34.49 -6.99 -41.56
N GLY A 68 -34.21 -8.29 -41.36
CA GLY A 68 -35.04 -9.21 -40.58
C GLY A 68 -34.80 -9.16 -39.06
N GLY A 69 -33.99 -8.21 -38.57
CA GLY A 69 -33.77 -7.99 -37.14
C GLY A 69 -32.67 -8.83 -36.50
N TYR A 70 -31.87 -9.57 -37.28
CA TYR A 70 -30.74 -10.32 -36.73
C TYR A 70 -29.54 -9.40 -36.48
N ALA A 71 -29.04 -9.37 -35.24
CA ALA A 71 -27.80 -8.69 -34.87
C ALA A 71 -26.68 -9.71 -34.62
N LYS A 72 -25.50 -9.46 -35.21
CA LYS A 72 -24.29 -10.25 -34.93
C LYS A 72 -23.04 -9.37 -34.87
N THR A 73 -22.02 -9.84 -34.16
CA THR A 73 -20.70 -9.18 -34.09
C THR A 73 -19.61 -10.12 -34.60
N GLN A 74 -18.57 -9.55 -35.21
CA GLN A 74 -17.40 -10.30 -35.70
C GLN A 74 -16.15 -9.42 -35.65
N PRO A 75 -14.93 -9.99 -35.50
CA PRO A 75 -13.70 -9.20 -35.55
C PRO A 75 -13.55 -8.45 -36.87
N LEU A 76 -13.02 -7.22 -36.81
CA LEU A 76 -12.83 -6.39 -38.02
C LEU A 76 -11.97 -7.10 -39.07
N ALA A 77 -10.90 -7.79 -38.63
CA ALA A 77 -10.02 -8.56 -39.51
C ALA A 77 -10.78 -9.66 -40.28
N ALA A 78 -11.67 -10.39 -39.59
CA ALA A 78 -12.48 -11.44 -40.22
C ALA A 78 -13.49 -10.85 -41.22
N TYR A 79 -14.11 -9.72 -40.89
CA TYR A 79 -15.02 -9.02 -41.79
C TYR A 79 -14.33 -8.50 -43.06
N GLN A 80 -13.16 -7.88 -42.92
CA GLN A 80 -12.37 -7.40 -44.04
C GLN A 80 -11.90 -8.56 -44.94
N ALA A 81 -11.47 -9.68 -44.36
CA ALA A 81 -11.09 -10.87 -45.12
C ALA A 81 -12.26 -11.46 -45.91
N GLN A 82 -13.47 -11.48 -45.33
CA GLN A 82 -14.68 -11.99 -46.00
C GLN A 82 -15.16 -11.11 -47.16
N ARG A 83 -14.92 -9.80 -47.10
CA ARG A 83 -15.29 -8.85 -48.16
C ARG A 83 -14.27 -8.80 -49.32
N ARG A 84 -13.20 -9.59 -49.28
CA ARG A 84 -12.32 -9.79 -50.43
C ARG A 84 -13.01 -10.72 -51.43
N GLY A 85 -13.85 -10.13 -52.26
CA GLY A 85 -14.04 -10.57 -53.65
C GLY A 85 -12.96 -9.91 -54.51
#